data_AF-A0AAE3H6X6-F1
#
_entry.id   AF-A0AAE3H6X6-F1
#
_cell.length_a   1.000
_cell.length_b   1.000
_cell.length_c   1.000
_cell.angle_alpha   90.00
_cell.angle_beta   90.00
_cell.angle_gamma   90.00
#
_symmetry.space_group_name_H-M   'P 1'
#
loop_
_entity.id
_entity.type
_entity.pdbx_description
1 polymer ?
#
loop_
_entity_poly.entity_id
_entity_poly.type
_entity_poly.pdbx_seq_one_letter_code
_entity_poly.pdbx_strand_id
1 'polypeptide(L)'
;MNLTTEERIAHLEDFKTKDWLILDEWEDRDLSWPGDDVVEQMRLEIQDFTNFLIIHVKKEGVDLQAETQKYYDNWDTEYFENEEIEFIVEISQIAMKIAGINTDEIII
;
A
#
# COMPACT_ATOMS: atom_id res chain seq x y z
N MET A 1 17.44 6.34 10.70
CA MET A 1 17.18 5.79 12.05
C MET A 1 16.37 4.53 11.81
N ASN A 2 16.83 3.35 12.23
CA ASN A 2 16.09 2.11 11.97
C ASN A 2 14.95 2.00 12.97
N LEU A 3 13.70 2.05 12.49
CA LEU A 3 12.51 1.85 13.32
C LEU A 3 12.52 0.43 13.89
N THR A 4 12.16 0.31 15.17
CA THR A 4 11.85 -0.97 15.81
C THR A 4 10.57 -1.59 15.25
N THR A 5 10.37 -2.89 15.45
CA THR A 5 9.15 -3.58 15.01
C THR A 5 7.88 -2.92 15.55
N GLU A 6 7.87 -2.53 16.83
CA GLU A 6 6.73 -1.87 17.47
C GLU A 6 6.45 -0.49 16.86
N GLU A 7 7.49 0.30 16.60
CA GLU A 7 7.35 1.61 15.94
C GLU A 7 6.81 1.45 14.52
N ARG A 8 7.31 0.48 13.74
CA ARG A 8 6.79 0.20 12.39
C ARG A 8 5.31 -0.14 12.41
N ILE A 9 4.90 -1.01 13.33
CA ILE A 9 3.48 -1.39 13.47
C ILE A 9 2.64 -0.16 13.85
N ALA A 10 3.09 0.64 14.81
CA ALA A 10 2.37 1.85 15.21
C ALA A 10 2.21 2.83 14.04
N HIS A 11 3.26 3.03 13.24
CA HIS A 11 3.20 3.88 12.04
C HIS A 11 2.30 3.31 10.94
N LEU A 12 2.26 1.98 10.75
CA LEU A 12 1.35 1.34 9.80
C LEU A 12 -0.12 1.43 10.26
N GLU A 13 -0.39 1.33 11.56
CA GLU A 13 -1.76 1.51 12.08
C GLU A 13 -2.20 2.97 11.95
N ASP A 14 -1.33 3.95 12.20
CA ASP A 14 -1.61 5.37 11.93
C ASP A 14 -1.84 5.62 10.43
N PHE A 15 -1.02 5.02 9.57
CA PHE A 15 -1.12 5.11 8.12
C PHE A 15 -2.51 4.74 7.60
N LYS A 16 -3.14 3.69 8.17
CA LYS A 16 -4.49 3.25 7.79
C LYS A 16 -5.59 4.26 8.10
N THR A 17 -5.35 5.18 9.04
CA THR A 17 -6.35 6.20 9.45
C THR A 17 -6.35 7.43 8.55
N LYS A 18 -5.33 7.57 7.70
CA LYS A 18 -5.22 8.69 6.77
C LYS A 18 -6.13 8.47 5.57
N ASP A 19 -6.81 9.53 5.16
CA ASP A 19 -7.56 9.54 3.91
C ASP A 19 -6.59 9.88 2.78
N TRP A 20 -6.19 8.86 2.04
CA TRP A 20 -5.24 8.97 0.91
C TRP A 20 -5.94 9.27 -0.42
N LEU A 21 -7.27 9.16 -0.47
CA LEU A 21 -8.05 9.26 -1.69
C LEU A 21 -9.00 10.46 -1.58
N ILE A 22 -8.40 11.65 -1.45
CA ILE A 22 -9.12 12.92 -1.39
C ILE A 22 -9.22 13.49 -2.80
N LEU A 23 -10.43 13.91 -3.20
CA LEU A 23 -10.77 14.46 -4.53
C LEU A 23 -9.78 15.52 -5.04
N ASP A 24 -9.35 16.42 -4.16
CA ASP A 24 -8.44 17.53 -4.51
C ASP A 24 -7.07 17.04 -5.01
N GLU A 25 -6.58 15.90 -4.53
CA GLU A 25 -5.29 15.34 -4.97
C GLU A 25 -5.37 14.68 -6.35
N TRP A 26 -6.58 14.39 -6.87
CA TRP A 26 -6.78 13.85 -8.21
C TRP A 26 -6.81 14.96 -9.27
N GLU A 27 -7.47 16.08 -8.96
CA GLU A 27 -7.50 17.25 -9.84
C GLU A 27 -6.09 17.83 -10.03
N ASP A 28 -5.26 17.86 -8.97
CA ASP A 28 -3.86 18.30 -9.04
C ASP A 28 -2.97 17.39 -9.91
N ARG A 29 -3.43 16.17 -10.20
CA ARG A 29 -2.73 15.18 -11.04
C ARG A 29 -3.24 15.13 -12.49
N ASP A 30 -4.17 16.02 -12.87
CA ASP A 30 -4.88 15.98 -14.16
C ASP A 30 -5.58 14.62 -14.42
N LEU A 31 -5.90 13.86 -13.36
CA LEU A 31 -6.58 12.57 -13.45
C LEU A 31 -8.09 12.75 -13.30
N SER A 32 -8.86 11.92 -14.00
CA SER A 32 -10.31 11.91 -13.86
C SER A 32 -10.71 11.12 -12.62
N TRP A 33 -11.66 11.63 -11.84
CA TRP A 33 -12.20 10.88 -10.70
C TRP A 33 -12.86 9.59 -11.20
N PRO A 34 -12.43 8.40 -10.71
CA PRO A 34 -12.90 7.12 -11.25
C PRO A 34 -14.30 6.75 -10.76
N GLY A 35 -14.82 7.46 -9.75
CA GLY A 35 -16.11 7.22 -9.13
C GLY A 35 -15.98 6.71 -7.70
N ASP A 36 -17.00 6.95 -6.89
CA ASP A 36 -16.96 6.67 -5.45
C ASP A 36 -16.84 5.17 -5.14
N ASP A 37 -17.39 4.31 -6.01
CA ASP A 37 -17.31 2.85 -5.88
C ASP A 37 -15.91 2.32 -6.14
N VAL A 38 -15.25 2.80 -7.21
CA VAL A 38 -13.86 2.46 -7.53
C VAL A 38 -12.92 2.97 -6.44
N VAL A 39 -13.10 4.22 -6.01
CA VAL A 39 -12.31 4.81 -4.91
C VAL A 39 -12.43 4.00 -3.64
N GLU A 40 -13.63 3.51 -3.29
CA GLU A 40 -13.78 2.64 -2.13
C GLU A 40 -13.03 1.31 -2.28
N GLN A 41 -13.03 0.70 -3.47
CA GLN A 41 -12.24 -0.52 -3.74
C GLN A 41 -10.73 -0.25 -3.64
N MET A 42 -10.24 0.86 -4.19
CA MET A 42 -8.83 1.25 -4.04
C MET A 42 -8.46 1.43 -2.56
N ARG A 43 -9.37 2.01 -1.77
CA ARG A 43 -9.20 2.19 -0.32
C ARG A 43 -9.07 0.84 0.40
N LEU A 44 -9.89 -0.15 0.01
CA LEU A 44 -9.83 -1.50 0.54
C LEU A 44 -8.52 -2.21 0.17
N GLU A 45 -8.05 -2.10 -1.07
CA GLU A 45 -6.77 -2.68 -1.50
C GLU A 45 -5.59 -2.14 -0.67
N ILE A 46 -5.53 -0.82 -0.48
CA ILE A 46 -4.49 -0.18 0.33
C ILE A 46 -4.55 -0.66 1.79
N GLN A 47 -5.76 -0.79 2.35
CA GLN A 47 -5.96 -1.28 3.71
C GLN A 47 -5.56 -2.75 3.86
N ASP A 48 -5.94 -3.59 2.91
CA ASP A 48 -5.65 -5.03 2.92
C ASP A 48 -4.15 -5.27 2.79
N PHE A 49 -3.47 -4.56 1.89
CA PHE A 49 -2.02 -4.61 1.79
C PHE A 49 -1.33 -4.11 3.07
N THR A 50 -1.82 -3.01 3.66
CA THR A 50 -1.25 -2.50 4.91
C THR A 50 -1.44 -3.49 6.06
N ASN A 51 -2.60 -4.15 6.14
CA ASN A 51 -2.86 -5.21 7.11
C ASN A 51 -1.93 -6.41 6.89
N PHE A 52 -1.69 -6.80 5.63
CA PHE A 52 -0.72 -7.82 5.27
C PHE A 52 0.68 -7.49 5.81
N LEU A 53 1.15 -6.24 5.63
CA LEU A 53 2.44 -5.79 6.15
C LEU A 53 2.50 -5.87 7.68
N ILE A 54 1.47 -5.37 8.38
CA ILE A 54 1.40 -5.41 9.85
C ILE A 54 1.48 -6.86 10.37
N ILE A 55 0.79 -7.79 9.72
CA ILE A 55 0.80 -9.21 10.09
C ILE A 55 2.20 -9.81 9.92
N HIS A 56 2.89 -9.49 8.83
CA HIS A 56 4.20 -10.09 8.54
C HIS A 56 5.35 -9.44 9.31
N VAL A 57 5.28 -8.12 9.56
CA VAL A 57 6.25 -7.41 10.43
C VAL A 57 6.26 -8.00 11.84
N LYS A 58 5.13 -8.51 12.34
CA LYS A 58 5.03 -9.18 13.64
C LYS A 58 5.65 -10.57 13.69
N LYS A 59 5.92 -11.21 12.54
CA LYS A 59 6.41 -12.59 12.47
C LYS A 59 7.94 -12.61 12.49
N GLU A 60 8.52 -13.28 13.48
CA GLU A 60 9.96 -13.53 13.49
C GLU A 60 10.39 -14.50 12.38
N GLY A 61 11.54 -14.24 11.76
CA GLY A 61 12.14 -15.12 10.76
C GLY A 61 11.48 -15.08 9.36
N VAL A 62 10.52 -14.18 9.14
CA VAL A 62 9.93 -13.96 7.82
C VAL A 62 10.80 -13.03 6.99
N ASP A 63 11.03 -13.41 5.74
CA ASP A 63 11.58 -12.52 4.73
C ASP A 63 10.44 -11.66 4.17
N LEU A 64 10.28 -10.47 4.76
CA LEU A 64 9.21 -9.56 4.39
C LEU A 64 9.32 -9.07 2.94
N GLN A 65 10.55 -8.98 2.40
CA GLN A 65 10.78 -8.59 1.01
C GLN A 65 10.20 -9.66 0.08
N ALA A 66 10.54 -10.93 0.31
CA ALA A 66 10.06 -12.04 -0.50
C ALA A 66 8.53 -12.25 -0.38
N GLU A 67 7.96 -12.10 0.81
CA GLU A 67 6.50 -12.19 0.97
C GLU A 67 5.76 -11.04 0.27
N THR A 68 6.33 -9.84 0.26
CA THR A 68 5.75 -8.69 -0.45
C THR A 68 5.80 -8.89 -1.97
N GLN A 69 6.91 -9.43 -2.50
CA GLN A 69 6.97 -9.79 -3.93
C GLN A 69 5.87 -10.80 -4.30
N LYS A 70 5.68 -11.84 -3.48
CA LYS A 70 4.60 -12.82 -3.70
C LYS A 70 3.21 -12.20 -3.63
N TYR A 71 3.00 -11.18 -2.79
CA TYR A 71 1.73 -10.48 -2.74
C TYR A 71 1.43 -9.84 -4.10
N TYR A 72 2.38 -9.07 -4.65
CA TYR A 72 2.22 -8.42 -5.95
C TYR A 72 2.14 -9.42 -7.12
N ASP A 73 2.92 -10.50 -7.10
CA ASP A 73 2.85 -11.55 -8.13
C ASP A 73 1.45 -12.21 -8.23
N ASN A 74 0.66 -12.16 -7.15
CA ASN A 74 -0.69 -12.73 -7.08
C ASN A 74 -1.78 -11.64 -7.01
N TRP A 75 -1.41 -10.36 -7.13
CA TRP A 75 -2.37 -9.28 -7.05
C TRP A 75 -3.19 -9.22 -8.33
N ASP A 76 -4.50 -9.39 -8.20
CA ASP A 76 -5.45 -9.31 -9.31
C ASP A 76 -5.88 -7.86 -9.52
N THR A 77 -5.39 -7.27 -10.60
CA THR A 77 -5.66 -5.86 -10.92
C THR A 77 -6.73 -5.70 -12.00
N GLU A 78 -7.42 -6.77 -12.44
CA GLU A 78 -8.36 -6.71 -13.56
C GLU A 78 -9.54 -5.74 -13.33
N TYR A 79 -9.84 -5.43 -12.08
CA TYR A 79 -10.90 -4.49 -11.70
C TYR A 79 -10.52 -3.01 -11.93
N PHE A 80 -9.23 -2.68 -11.96
CA PHE A 80 -8.74 -1.31 -11.94
C PHE A 80 -8.17 -0.88 -13.30
N GLU A 81 -8.29 0.41 -13.60
CA GLU A 81 -7.56 1.05 -14.69
C GLU A 81 -6.09 1.33 -14.30
N ASN A 82 -5.23 1.56 -15.28
CA ASN A 82 -3.79 1.75 -15.03
C ASN A 82 -3.50 2.89 -14.06
N GLU A 83 -4.22 4.01 -14.15
CA GLU A 83 -4.03 5.18 -13.28
C GLU A 83 -4.39 4.86 -11.81
N GLU A 84 -5.42 4.03 -11.60
CA GLU A 84 -5.86 3.58 -10.28
C GLU A 84 -4.85 2.59 -9.68
N ILE A 85 -4.34 1.66 -10.50
CA ILE A 85 -3.28 0.73 -10.12
C ILE A 85 -2.03 1.51 -9.69
N GLU A 86 -1.58 2.47 -10.52
CA GLU A 86 -0.44 3.33 -10.21
C GLU A 86 -0.64 4.06 -8.89
N PHE A 87 -1.84 4.60 -8.63
CA PHE A 87 -2.15 5.27 -7.38
C PHE A 87 -2.08 4.31 -6.17
N ILE A 88 -2.73 3.14 -6.26
CA ILE A 88 -2.68 2.13 -5.19
C ILE A 88 -1.23 1.75 -4.89
N VAL A 89 -0.42 1.57 -5.92
CA VAL A 89 1.00 1.22 -5.82
C VAL A 89 1.80 2.32 -5.15
N GLU A 90 1.63 3.58 -5.55
CA GLU A 90 2.33 4.72 -4.94
C GLU A 90 2.06 4.82 -3.44
N ILE A 91 0.80 4.69 -3.03
CA ILE A 91 0.42 4.72 -1.61
C ILE A 91 0.98 3.49 -0.89
N SER A 92 0.91 2.31 -1.50
CA SER A 92 1.47 1.07 -0.96
C SER A 92 2.99 1.13 -0.77
N GLN A 93 3.73 1.84 -1.64
CA GLN A 93 5.16 2.08 -1.46
C GLN A 93 5.50 2.89 -0.21
N ILE A 94 4.62 3.80 0.21
CA ILE A 94 4.79 4.53 1.48
C ILE A 94 4.69 3.55 2.65
N ALA A 95 3.68 2.66 2.64
CA ALA A 95 3.53 1.61 3.64
C ALA A 95 4.72 0.64 3.66
N MET A 96 5.23 0.24 2.49
CA MET A 96 6.43 -0.60 2.36
C MET A 96 7.66 0.03 3.01
N LYS A 97 7.89 1.33 2.77
CA LYS A 97 9.01 2.07 3.38
C LYS A 97 8.90 2.12 4.91
N ILE A 98 7.69 2.29 5.44
CA ILE A 98 7.44 2.21 6.89
C ILE A 98 7.78 0.81 7.42
N ALA A 99 7.38 -0.24 6.70
CA ALA A 99 7.68 -1.62 7.07
C ALA A 99 9.18 -1.98 6.96
N GLY A 100 9.97 -1.16 6.26
CA GLY A 100 11.40 -1.32 6.05
C GLY A 100 11.75 -2.20 4.85
N ILE A 101 10.85 -2.28 3.87
CA ILE A 101 11.04 -2.97 2.59
C ILE A 101 11.79 -2.05 1.64
N ASN A 102 12.72 -2.60 0.85
CA ASN A 102 13.34 -1.87 -0.24
C ASN A 102 12.40 -1.86 -1.45
N THR A 103 11.72 -0.74 -1.70
CA THR A 103 10.74 -0.63 -2.79
C THR A 103 11.38 -0.76 -4.17
N ASP A 104 12.66 -0.44 -4.32
CA ASP A 104 13.37 -0.53 -5.60
C ASP A 104 13.62 -1.99 -6.05
N GLU A 105 13.45 -2.94 -5.13
CA GLU A 105 13.62 -4.38 -5.38
C GLU A 105 12.28 -5.11 -5.56
N ILE A 106 11.15 -4.42 -5.44
CA ILE A 106 9.82 -5.00 -5.70
C ILE A 106 9.46 -4.76 -7.16
N ILE A 107 9.08 -5.83 -7.85
CA ILE A 107 8.53 -5.79 -9.21
C ILE A 107 7.01 -5.82 -9.08
N ILE A 108 6.35 -4.86 -9.72
CA ILE A 108 4.90 -4.66 -9.72
C ILE A 108 4.42 -4.73 -11.17
#